data_AF-J8VXJ4-F1
#
_entry.id   AF-J8VXJ4-F1
#
_cell.length_a   1.000
_cell.length_b   1.000
_cell.length_c   1.000
_cell.angle_alpha   90.00
_cell.angle_beta   90.00
_cell.angle_gamma   90.00
#
_symmetry.space_group_name_H-M   'P 1'
#
loop_
_entity.id
_entity.type
_entity.pdbx_description
1 polymer ?
#
loop_
_entity_poly.entity_id
_entity_poly.type
_entity_poly.pdbx_seq_one_letter_code
_entity_poly.pdbx_strand_id
1 'polypeptide(L)'
;MNQTKKELSYSRLKLEGYLRDHHPELRTDSAFIGARVDLALSSYCDSVAQGFSHLEAEAMASEVLYQGLHCSKYDTLVSILMEEFSEELPEPLPHRLAPILLGNKSI
;
A
#
# COMPACT_ATOMS: atom_id res chain seq x y z
N MET A 1 -23.06 12.86 2.92
CA MET A 1 -22.47 12.94 1.57
C MET A 1 -21.09 13.62 1.53
N ASN A 2 -20.88 14.80 2.14
CA ASN A 2 -19.57 15.48 2.03
C ASN A 2 -18.42 14.73 2.74
N GLN A 3 -18.67 14.19 3.93
CA GLN A 3 -17.66 13.43 4.68
C GLN A 3 -17.23 12.16 3.94
N THR A 4 -18.18 11.35 3.48
CA THR A 4 -17.92 10.09 2.74
C THR A 4 -17.06 10.32 1.50
N LYS A 5 -17.31 11.41 0.76
CA LYS A 5 -16.51 11.78 -0.42
C LYS A 5 -15.08 12.18 -0.03
N LYS A 6 -14.91 12.88 1.10
CA LYS A 6 -13.60 13.23 1.64
C LYS A 6 -12.82 11.99 2.07
N GLU A 7 -13.46 11.07 2.77
CA GLU A 7 -12.83 9.80 3.19
C GLU A 7 -12.41 8.97 1.99
N LEU A 8 -13.25 8.82 0.96
CA LEU A 8 -12.89 8.10 -0.26
C LEU A 8 -11.62 8.68 -0.91
N SER A 9 -11.60 10.00 -1.14
CA SER A 9 -10.43 10.68 -1.71
C SER A 9 -9.18 10.51 -0.84
N TYR A 10 -9.34 10.54 0.48
CA TYR A 10 -8.24 10.42 1.41
C TYR A 10 -7.68 9.00 1.50
N SER A 11 -8.54 7.98 1.58
CA SER A 11 -8.16 6.57 1.55
C SER A 11 -7.45 6.21 0.25
N ARG A 12 -7.96 6.71 -0.89
CA ARG A 12 -7.28 6.50 -2.18
C ARG A 12 -5.89 7.11 -2.19
N LEU A 13 -5.74 8.37 -1.77
CA LEU A 13 -4.45 9.04 -1.72
C LEU A 13 -3.44 8.32 -0.81
N LYS A 14 -3.89 7.88 0.37
CA LYS A 14 -3.09 7.08 1.32
C LYS A 14 -2.59 5.79 0.66
N LEU A 15 -3.49 5.03 0.04
CA LEU A 15 -3.15 3.75 -0.59
C LEU A 15 -2.21 3.94 -1.78
N GLU A 16 -2.50 4.87 -2.69
CA GLU A 16 -1.65 5.14 -3.86
C GLU A 16 -0.23 5.58 -3.45
N GLY A 17 -0.10 6.37 -2.39
CA GLY A 17 1.19 6.73 -1.81
C GLY A 17 1.93 5.51 -1.26
N TYR A 18 1.25 4.69 -0.46
CA TYR A 18 1.82 3.49 0.14
C TYR A 18 2.29 2.48 -0.93
N LEU A 19 1.47 2.24 -1.96
CA LEU A 19 1.83 1.34 -3.06
C LEU A 19 2.98 1.89 -3.90
N ARG A 20 3.05 3.20 -4.14
CA ARG A 20 4.18 3.81 -4.85
C ARG A 20 5.51 3.53 -4.15
N ASP A 21 5.50 3.61 -2.83
CA ASP A 21 6.74 3.56 -2.03
C ASP A 21 7.14 2.12 -1.69
N HIS A 22 6.17 1.23 -1.46
CA HIS A 22 6.42 -0.12 -0.95
C HIS A 22 5.99 -1.25 -1.90
N HIS A 23 5.06 -1.03 -2.82
CA HIS A 23 4.52 -2.09 -3.71
C HIS A 23 4.39 -1.59 -5.15
N PRO A 24 5.49 -1.16 -5.78
CA PRO A 24 5.46 -0.52 -7.10
C PRO A 24 4.82 -1.40 -8.19
N GLU A 25 4.82 -2.72 -8.01
CA GLU A 25 4.15 -3.70 -8.88
C GLU A 25 2.62 -3.61 -8.85
N LEU A 26 2.04 -3.13 -7.75
CA LEU A 26 0.59 -2.94 -7.60
C LEU A 26 0.14 -1.52 -7.94
N ARG A 27 1.07 -0.57 -8.10
CA ARG A 27 0.77 0.87 -8.29
C ARG A 27 -0.15 1.17 -9.47
N THR A 28 -0.09 0.35 -10.53
CA THR A 28 -0.90 0.55 -11.75
C THR A 28 -2.15 -0.32 -11.80
N ASP A 29 -2.37 -1.17 -10.78
CA ASP A 29 -3.54 -2.03 -10.69
C ASP A 29 -4.74 -1.22 -10.17
N SER A 30 -5.40 -0.51 -11.10
CA SER A 30 -6.58 0.30 -10.81
C SER A 30 -7.75 -0.51 -10.23
N ALA A 31 -7.85 -1.81 -10.57
CA ALA A 31 -8.90 -2.69 -10.06
C ALA A 31 -8.64 -3.03 -8.59
N PHE A 32 -7.40 -3.40 -8.25
CA PHE A 32 -6.97 -3.59 -6.87
C PHE A 32 -7.18 -2.32 -6.03
N ILE A 33 -6.70 -1.17 -6.52
CA ILE A 33 -6.81 0.11 -5.80
C ILE A 33 -8.28 0.46 -5.58
N GLY A 34 -9.13 0.35 -6.62
CA GLY A 34 -10.56 0.64 -6.51
C GLY A 34 -11.24 -0.26 -5.48
N ALA A 35 -11.09 -1.58 -5.61
CA ALA A 35 -11.71 -2.53 -4.69
C ALA A 35 -11.24 -2.34 -3.24
N ARG A 36 -9.95 -2.01 -3.04
CA ARG A 36 -9.40 -1.79 -1.70
C ARG A 36 -9.93 -0.51 -1.05
N VAL A 37 -10.03 0.58 -1.81
CA VAL A 37 -10.60 1.84 -1.33
C VAL A 37 -12.09 1.69 -0.99
N ASP A 38 -12.85 0.99 -1.83
CA ASP A 38 -14.28 0.74 -1.60
C ASP A 38 -14.51 -0.11 -0.33
N LEU A 39 -13.66 -1.11 -0.09
CA LEU A 39 -13.72 -1.94 1.10
C LEU A 39 -13.39 -1.14 2.37
N ALA A 40 -12.33 -0.32 2.35
CA ALA A 40 -11.97 0.55 3.45
C ALA A 40 -13.08 1.57 3.77
N LEU A 41 -13.70 2.15 2.73
CA LEU A 41 -14.82 3.08 2.89
C LEU A 41 -16.05 2.40 3.49
N SER A 42 -16.35 1.17 3.06
CA SER A 42 -17.45 0.38 3.63
C SER A 42 -17.20 0.14 5.12
N SER A 43 -15.98 -0.27 5.50
CA SER A 43 -15.61 -0.43 6.92
C SER A 43 -15.77 0.87 7.71
N TYR A 44 -15.37 2.02 7.15
CA TYR A 44 -15.56 3.31 7.81
C TYR A 44 -17.05 3.61 8.07
N CYS A 45 -17.88 3.45 7.03
CA CYS A 45 -19.32 3.70 7.11
C CYS A 45 -20.00 2.78 8.12
N ASP A 46 -19.63 1.50 8.13
CA ASP A 46 -20.16 0.50 9.07
C ASP A 46 -19.76 0.84 10.51
N SER A 47 -18.52 1.27 10.76
CA SER A 47 -18.08 1.68 12.10
C SER A 47 -18.83 2.93 12.57
N VAL A 48 -19.01 3.93 11.71
CA VAL A 48 -19.81 5.13 12.07
C VAL A 48 -21.26 4.76 12.36
N ALA A 49 -21.86 3.86 11.58
CA ALA A 49 -23.23 3.39 11.80
C ALA A 49 -23.38 2.61 13.12
N GLN A 50 -22.32 1.95 13.57
CA GLN A 50 -22.25 1.26 14.87
C GLN A 50 -22.00 2.21 16.06
N GLY A 51 -21.79 3.51 15.82
CA GLY A 51 -21.62 4.51 16.86
C GLY A 51 -20.17 4.77 17.29
N PHE A 52 -19.18 4.22 16.57
CA PHE A 52 -17.77 4.56 16.79
C PHE A 52 -17.50 6.02 16.39
N SER A 53 -16.50 6.62 17.04
CA SER A 53 -16.02 7.94 16.66
C SER A 53 -15.40 7.93 15.26
N HIS A 54 -15.34 9.10 14.61
CA HIS A 54 -14.70 9.21 13.29
C HIS A 54 -13.23 8.77 13.30
N LEU A 55 -12.51 8.99 14.41
CA LEU A 55 -11.12 8.57 14.57
C LEU A 55 -10.99 7.04 14.62
N GLU A 56 -11.86 6.38 15.39
CA GLU A 56 -11.89 4.90 15.47
C GLU A 56 -12.29 4.28 14.13
N ALA A 57 -13.31 4.84 13.47
CA ALA A 57 -13.74 4.40 12.15
C ALA A 57 -12.62 4.56 11.11
N GLU A 58 -11.84 5.65 11.16
CA GLU A 58 -10.68 5.86 10.29
C GLU A 58 -9.57 4.84 10.57
N ALA A 59 -9.30 4.52 11.84
CA ALA A 59 -8.32 3.52 12.22
C ALA A 59 -8.71 2.13 11.67
N MET A 60 -9.95 1.71 11.88
CA MET A 60 -10.47 0.44 11.36
C MET A 60 -10.42 0.38 9.82
N ALA A 61 -10.83 1.46 9.15
CA ALA A 61 -10.72 1.55 7.70
C ALA A 61 -9.27 1.49 7.21
N SER A 62 -8.31 2.03 7.97
CA SER A 62 -6.88 1.98 7.64
C SER A 62 -6.32 0.56 7.76
N GLU A 63 -6.74 -0.21 8.77
CA GLU A 63 -6.39 -1.64 8.88
C GLU A 63 -6.85 -2.41 7.64
N VAL A 64 -8.09 -2.18 7.21
CA VAL A 64 -8.63 -2.76 5.97
C VAL A 64 -7.86 -2.29 4.74
N LEU A 65 -7.52 -1.00 4.68
CA LEU A 65 -6.79 -0.39 3.56
C LEU A 65 -5.43 -1.07 3.33
N TYR A 66 -4.70 -1.39 4.41
CA TYR A 66 -3.36 -1.97 4.35
C TYR A 66 -3.31 -3.49 4.55
N GLN A 67 -4.46 -4.15 4.72
CA GLN A 67 -4.52 -5.58 4.96
C GLN A 67 -3.76 -6.39 3.89
N GLY A 68 -2.80 -7.20 4.35
CA GLY A 68 -1.96 -8.02 3.47
C GLY A 68 -0.85 -7.27 2.73
N LEU A 69 -0.67 -5.96 2.99
CA LEU A 69 0.37 -5.13 2.37
C LEU A 69 1.53 -4.80 3.33
N HIS A 70 1.48 -5.22 4.59
CA HIS A 70 2.52 -4.89 5.58
C HIS A 70 3.91 -5.45 5.22
N CYS A 71 3.95 -6.62 4.58
CA CYS A 71 5.18 -7.25 4.13
C CYS A 71 5.37 -6.99 2.64
N SER A 72 6.36 -6.17 2.28
CA SER A 72 6.72 -5.89 0.89
C SER A 72 7.87 -6.77 0.43
N LYS A 73 7.66 -7.50 -0.67
CA LYS A 73 8.74 -8.22 -1.36
C LYS A 73 9.72 -7.24 -2.01
N TYR A 74 9.23 -6.11 -2.51
CA TYR A 74 10.06 -5.05 -3.07
C TYR A 74 11.01 -4.50 -2.00
N ASP A 75 10.51 -4.08 -0.84
CA ASP A 75 11.33 -3.55 0.25
C ASP A 75 12.33 -4.59 0.72
N THR A 76 11.89 -5.85 0.87
CA THR A 76 12.79 -6.96 1.26
C THR A 76 13.96 -7.09 0.29
N LEU A 77 13.71 -7.06 -1.02
CA LEU A 77 14.78 -7.14 -2.02
C LEU A 77 15.68 -5.91 -2.00
N VAL A 78 15.10 -4.70 -1.86
CA VAL A 78 15.88 -3.47 -1.73
C VAL A 78 16.81 -3.57 -0.52
N SER A 79 16.31 -3.95 0.65
CA SER A 79 17.12 -4.15 1.86
C SER A 79 18.24 -5.16 1.63
N ILE A 80 17.96 -6.34 1.06
CA ILE A 80 19.00 -7.34 0.77
C ILE A 80 20.07 -6.78 -0.16
N LEU A 81 19.68 -6.10 -1.25
CA LEU A 81 20.63 -5.51 -2.19
C LEU A 81 21.47 -4.40 -1.55
N MET A 82 20.87 -3.61 -0.66
CA MET A 82 21.57 -2.53 0.06
C MET A 82 22.50 -3.05 1.17
N GLU A 83 22.11 -4.09 1.88
CA GLU A 83 22.86 -4.60 3.04
C GLU A 83 23.96 -5.58 2.61
N GLU A 84 23.66 -6.50 1.68
CA GLU A 84 24.55 -7.61 1.32
C GLU A 84 25.40 -7.33 0.07
N PHE A 85 24.99 -6.36 -0.77
CA PHE A 85 25.66 -6.05 -2.05
C PHE A 85 26.01 -4.57 -2.18
N SER A 86 26.23 -3.86 -1.07
CA SER A 86 26.48 -2.41 -1.09
C SER A 86 27.73 -1.99 -1.88
N GLU A 87 28.77 -2.83 -1.92
CA GLU A 87 30.01 -2.54 -2.66
C GLU A 87 29.83 -2.71 -4.17
N GLU A 88 29.09 -3.74 -4.60
CA GLU A 88 28.85 -4.06 -6.00
C GLU A 88 27.67 -3.28 -6.61
N LEU A 89 26.65 -2.99 -5.79
CA LEU A 89 25.39 -2.38 -6.19
C LEU A 89 25.10 -1.12 -5.36
N PRO A 90 25.91 -0.05 -5.50
CA PRO A 90 25.64 1.20 -4.82
C PRO A 90 24.35 1.84 -5.31
N GLU A 91 23.78 2.73 -4.50
CA GLU A 91 22.64 3.56 -4.90
C GLU A 91 22.89 4.29 -6.23
N PRO A 92 21.90 4.37 -7.15
CA PRO A 92 20.49 4.00 -7.02
C PRO A 92 20.15 2.57 -7.50
N LEU A 93 21.13 1.67 -7.59
CA LEU A 93 20.94 0.35 -8.22
C LEU A 93 19.96 -0.58 -7.49
N PRO A 94 19.95 -0.68 -6.14
CA PRO A 94 19.01 -1.55 -5.42
C PRO A 94 17.55 -1.30 -5.81
N HIS A 95 17.13 -0.03 -5.82
CA HIS A 95 15.77 0.38 -6.20
C HIS A 95 15.46 0.13 -7.68
N ARG A 96 16.46 0.18 -8.57
CA ARG A 96 16.27 -0.07 -10.00
C ARG A 96 16.19 -1.57 -10.33
N LEU A 97 16.90 -2.40 -9.58
CA LEU A 97 16.98 -3.85 -9.82
C LEU A 97 15.85 -4.62 -9.12
N ALA A 98 15.39 -4.19 -7.95
CA ALA A 98 14.34 -4.89 -7.21
C ALA A 98 13.07 -5.18 -8.05
N PRO A 99 12.52 -4.25 -8.85
CA PRO A 99 11.36 -4.53 -9.70
C PRO A 99 11.64 -5.58 -10.79
N ILE A 100 12.87 -5.63 -11.32
CA ILE A 100 13.29 -6.60 -12.33
C ILE A 100 13.40 -7.99 -11.71
N LEU A 101 13.97 -8.08 -10.50
CA LEU A 101 14.12 -9.33 -9.76
C LEU A 101 12.76 -9.90 -9.34
N LEU A 102 11.79 -9.06 -8.94
CA LEU A 102 10.42 -9.49 -8.63
C LEU A 102 9.72 -10.15 -9.82
N GLY A 103 10.00 -9.72 -11.04
CA GLY A 103 9.43 -10.30 -12.27
C GLY A 103 10.15 -11.55 -12.76
N ASN A 104 11.25 -11.97 -12.11
CA ASN A 104 12.06 -13.10 -12.53
C ASN A 104 11.41 -14.44 -12.14
N LYS A 105 11.22 -15.33 -13.13
CA LYS A 105 10.58 -16.64 -12.96
C LYS A 105 11.51 -17.75 -12.46
N SER A 106 12.78 -17.43 -12.23
CA SER A 106 13.77 -18.38 -11.70
C SER A 106 13.69 -18.51 -10.18
N ILE A 107 12.81 -17.73 -9.54
CA ILE A 107 12.44 -17.76 -8.12
C ILE A 107 11.11 -18.50 -7.98
#